data_AF-A0A372NPB2-F1
#
_entry.id   AF-A0A372NPB2-F1
#
_cell.length_a   1.000
_cell.length_b   1.000
_cell.length_c   1.000
_cell.angle_alpha   90.00
_cell.angle_beta   90.00
_cell.angle_gamma   90.00
#
_symmetry.space_group_name_H-M   'P 1'
#
loop_
_entity.id
_entity.type
_entity.pdbx_description
1 polymer ?
#
loop_
_entity_poly.entity_id
_entity_poly.type
_entity_poly.pdbx_seq_one_letter_code
_entity_poly.pdbx_strand_id
1 'polypeptide(L)'
;MLKLDRTAKRIYAAEALVLLPYVALTKQPVAIKGMIPFKTHGKIDPFNIGQFALQTFFKPFHRTKKALLFNIAFTAVAGLTVLLTDWKSSD
;
A
#
# COMPACT_ATOMS: atom_id res chain seq x y z
N MET A 1 -0.74 -10.71 -18.07
CA MET A 1 -0.06 -10.90 -16.76
C MET A 1 1.31 -10.24 -16.77
N LEU A 2 1.59 -9.30 -15.86
CA LEU A 2 2.95 -8.77 -15.69
C LEU A 2 3.91 -9.92 -15.32
N LYS A 3 4.99 -10.10 -16.10
CA LYS A 3 6.06 -11.07 -15.81
C LYS A 3 6.95 -10.54 -14.67
N LEU A 4 6.37 -10.34 -13.49
CA LEU A 4 7.10 -9.97 -12.27
C LEU A 4 7.93 -11.15 -11.76
N ASP A 5 8.99 -10.84 -11.02
CA ASP A 5 9.80 -11.82 -10.30
C ASP A 5 8.92 -12.66 -9.36
N ARG A 6 9.21 -13.97 -9.24
CA ARG A 6 8.40 -14.89 -8.44
C ARG A 6 8.40 -14.50 -6.95
N THR A 7 9.48 -13.90 -6.47
CA THR A 7 9.61 -13.40 -5.09
C THR A 7 8.75 -12.15 -4.91
N ALA A 8 8.83 -11.19 -5.83
CA ALA A 8 8.00 -9.98 -5.78
C ALA A 8 6.49 -10.34 -5.79
N LYS A 9 6.07 -11.32 -6.60
CA LYS A 9 4.69 -11.82 -6.60
C LYS A 9 4.26 -12.39 -5.25
N ARG A 10 5.14 -13.14 -4.57
CA ARG A 10 4.84 -13.69 -3.24
C ARG A 10 4.72 -12.60 -2.18
N ILE A 11 5.60 -11.59 -2.24
CA ILE A 11 5.54 -10.44 -1.33
C ILE A 11 4.22 -9.70 -1.53
N TYR A 12 3.87 -9.33 -2.77
CA TYR A 12 2.59 -8.67 -3.05
C TYR A 12 1.38 -9.50 -2.65
N ALA A 13 1.43 -10.84 -2.80
CA ALA A 13 0.35 -11.70 -2.35
C ALA A 13 0.21 -11.68 -0.82
N ALA A 14 1.32 -11.75 -0.08
CA ALA A 14 1.31 -11.65 1.38
C ALA A 14 0.82 -10.28 1.85
N GLU A 15 1.28 -9.21 1.21
CA GLU A 15 0.83 -7.85 1.49
C GLU A 15 -0.65 -7.67 1.21
N ALA A 16 -1.16 -8.17 0.08
CA ALA A 16 -2.58 -8.10 -0.25
C ALA A 16 -3.45 -8.81 0.79
N LEU A 17 -3.00 -9.95 1.33
CA LEU A 17 -3.72 -10.68 2.38
C LEU A 17 -3.85 -9.88 3.67
N VAL A 18 -2.89 -9.01 3.98
CA VAL A 18 -2.91 -8.17 5.20
C VAL A 18 -3.59 -6.83 4.94
N LEU A 19 -3.26 -6.19 3.82
CA LEU A 19 -3.66 -4.82 3.52
C LEU A 19 -5.09 -4.71 3.01
N LEU A 20 -5.61 -5.68 2.26
CA LEU A 20 -6.99 -5.61 1.78
C LEU A 20 -8.00 -5.62 2.94
N PRO A 21 -7.89 -6.53 3.93
CA PRO A 21 -8.72 -6.44 5.14
C PRO A 21 -8.51 -5.15 5.90
N TYR A 22 -7.26 -4.70 6.05
CA TYR A 22 -6.95 -3.44 6.74
C TYR A 22 -7.64 -2.24 6.07
N VAL A 23 -7.42 -2.02 4.77
CA VAL A 23 -8.02 -0.91 4.00
C VAL A 23 -9.55 -0.98 3.99
N ALA A 24 -10.14 -2.18 3.88
CA ALA A 24 -11.59 -2.35 3.92
C ALA A 24 -12.19 -1.92 5.28
N LEU A 25 -11.39 -2.02 6.34
CA LEU A 25 -11.77 -1.70 7.71
C LEU A 25 -11.35 -0.29 8.16
N THR A 26 -10.42 0.41 7.51
CA THR A 26 -10.02 1.78 7.89
C THR A 26 -10.95 2.85 7.31
N LYS A 27 -10.97 4.07 7.85
CA LYS A 27 -11.75 5.20 7.31
C LYS A 27 -11.06 5.83 6.08
N GLN A 28 -10.66 5.01 5.12
CA GLN A 28 -10.09 5.48 3.85
C GLN A 28 -11.19 5.70 2.78
N PRO A 29 -10.93 6.48 1.71
CA PRO A 29 -11.94 6.77 0.68
C PRO A 29 -12.53 5.53 -0.02
N VAL A 30 -11.77 4.45 -0.04
CA VAL A 30 -12.14 3.16 -0.66
C VAL A 30 -12.60 2.11 0.35
N ALA A 31 -12.89 2.53 1.59
CA ALA A 31 -13.30 1.64 2.66
C ALA A 31 -14.70 1.09 2.44
N ILE A 32 -14.90 -0.17 2.85
CA ILE A 32 -16.22 -0.80 2.79
C ILE A 32 -17.01 -0.47 4.06
N LYS A 33 -16.37 -0.50 5.24
CA LYS A 33 -17.05 -0.36 6.53
C LYS A 33 -16.45 0.68 7.48
N GLY A 34 -15.16 1.03 7.35
CA GLY A 34 -14.56 2.13 8.12
C GLY A 34 -14.59 1.97 9.66
N MET A 35 -14.39 0.75 10.16
CA MET A 35 -14.38 0.44 11.60
C MET A 35 -13.15 0.98 12.36
N ILE A 36 -11.97 0.99 11.73
CA ILE A 36 -10.72 1.43 12.35
C ILE A 36 -10.66 2.96 12.22
N PRO A 37 -10.63 3.70 13.33
CA PRO A 37 -10.66 5.15 13.31
C PRO A 37 -9.34 5.74 12.80
N PHE A 38 -9.43 6.96 12.28
CA PHE A 38 -8.29 7.70 11.72
C PHE A 38 -7.11 7.81 12.68
N LYS A 39 -7.38 8.04 13.98
CA LYS A 39 -6.36 8.07 15.04
C LYS A 39 -5.44 6.84 15.07
N THR A 40 -5.97 5.68 14.65
CA THR A 40 -5.21 4.42 14.59
C THR A 40 -4.52 4.27 13.24
N HIS A 41 -5.24 4.41 12.13
CA HIS A 41 -4.69 4.10 10.81
C HIS A 41 -3.84 5.22 10.21
N GLY A 42 -4.06 6.48 10.58
CA GLY A 42 -3.28 7.62 10.10
C GLY A 42 -1.79 7.57 10.47
N LYS A 43 -1.40 6.75 11.45
CA LYS A 43 0.02 6.47 11.77
C LYS A 43 0.58 5.29 10.97
N ILE A 44 -0.27 4.32 10.65
CA ILE A 44 0.10 3.09 9.96
C ILE A 44 0.16 3.32 8.44
N ASP A 45 -0.67 4.22 7.91
CA ASP A 45 -0.76 4.54 6.49
C ASP A 45 0.57 5.11 5.92
N PRO A 46 1.23 6.11 6.55
CA PRO A 46 2.55 6.55 6.13
C PRO A 46 3.62 5.46 6.22
N PHE A 47 3.52 4.57 7.22
CA PHE A 47 4.45 3.45 7.38
C PHE A 47 4.32 2.47 6.22
N ASN A 48 3.10 2.09 5.84
CA ASN A 48 2.85 1.21 4.70
C ASN A 48 3.37 1.82 3.39
N ILE A 49 3.14 3.11 3.15
CA ILE A 49 3.69 3.79 1.96
C ILE A 49 5.21 3.82 1.98
N GLY A 50 5.80 4.15 3.14
CA GLY A 50 7.25 4.14 3.34
C GLY A 50 7.84 2.76 3.06
N GLN A 51 7.18 1.70 3.51
CA GLN A 51 7.58 0.32 3.23
C GLN A 51 7.59 0.03 1.72
N PHE A 52 6.53 0.36 0.98
CA PHE A 52 6.50 0.15 -0.48
C PHE A 52 7.56 0.98 -1.21
N ALA A 53 7.79 2.22 -0.76
CA ALA A 53 8.84 3.07 -1.30
C ALA A 53 10.22 2.42 -1.09
N LEU A 54 10.50 1.90 0.11
CA LEU A 54 11.76 1.21 0.43
C LEU A 54 11.93 -0.10 -0.35
N GLN A 55 10.85 -0.83 -0.63
CA GLN A 55 10.91 -2.05 -1.44
C GLN A 55 11.46 -1.81 -2.84
N THR A 56 11.31 -0.59 -3.38
CA THR A 56 11.91 -0.18 -4.65
C THR A 56 13.41 -0.46 -4.69
N PHE A 57 14.12 -0.38 -3.56
CA PHE A 57 15.56 -0.62 -3.49
C PHE A 57 15.94 -2.09 -3.32
N PHE A 58 14.97 -2.98 -3.08
CA PHE A 58 15.24 -4.41 -2.91
C PHE A 58 15.35 -5.12 -4.26
N LYS A 59 16.31 -6.06 -4.35
CA LYS A 59 16.60 -6.87 -5.53
C LYS A 59 15.37 -7.38 -6.30
N PRO A 60 14.33 -7.94 -5.65
CA PRO A 60 13.15 -8.42 -6.38
C PRO A 60 12.38 -7.35 -7.15
N PHE A 61 12.44 -6.08 -6.73
CA PHE A 61 11.63 -4.99 -7.27
C PHE A 61 12.38 -4.12 -8.27
N HIS A 62 13.68 -3.86 -8.10
CA HIS A 62 14.47 -3.09 -9.09
C HIS A 62 15.19 -3.92 -10.16
N ARG A 63 15.26 -5.26 -10.05
CA ARG A 63 15.99 -6.10 -11.01
C ARG A 63 15.44 -6.02 -12.44
N THR A 64 14.15 -5.72 -12.60
CA THR A 64 13.54 -5.53 -13.92
C THR A 64 12.81 -4.19 -13.96
N LYS A 65 12.92 -3.47 -15.09
CA LYS A 65 12.19 -2.21 -15.30
C LYS A 65 10.68 -2.36 -15.06
N LYS A 66 10.11 -3.51 -15.41
CA LYS A 66 8.68 -3.80 -15.20
C LYS A 66 8.30 -3.89 -13.72
N ALA A 67 9.10 -4.59 -12.91
CA ALA A 67 8.87 -4.67 -11.47
C ALA A 67 9.08 -3.32 -10.78
N LEU A 68 10.08 -2.56 -11.24
CA LEU A 68 10.38 -1.25 -10.71
C LEU A 68 9.23 -0.27 -10.96
N LEU A 69 8.80 -0.18 -12.22
CA LEU A 69 7.67 0.68 -12.61
C LEU A 69 6.38 0.27 -11.90
N PHE A 70 6.13 -1.04 -11.76
CA PHE A 70 4.97 -1.53 -11.04
C PHE A 70 5.01 -1.09 -9.56
N ASN A 71 6.15 -1.23 -8.88
CA ASN A 71 6.27 -0.85 -7.48
C ASN A 71 6.14 0.67 -7.27
N ILE A 72 6.73 1.47 -8.16
CA ILE A 72 6.59 2.93 -8.13
C ILE A 72 5.12 3.33 -8.33
N ALA A 73 4.46 2.77 -9.33
CA ALA A 73 3.04 3.04 -9.59
C ALA A 73 2.16 2.60 -8.42
N PHE A 74 2.42 1.43 -7.86
CA PHE A 74 1.70 0.92 -6.69
C PHE A 74 1.88 1.83 -5.46
N THR A 75 3.12 2.25 -5.19
CA THR A 75 3.44 3.20 -4.12
C THR A 75 2.74 4.55 -4.33
N ALA A 76 2.72 5.05 -5.56
CA ALA A 76 2.04 6.30 -5.90
C ALA A 76 0.52 6.21 -5.69
N VAL A 77 -0.11 5.11 -6.12
CA VAL A 77 -1.54 4.87 -5.89
C VAL A 77 -1.85 4.79 -4.39
N ALA A 78 -1.05 4.04 -3.62
CA ALA A 78 -1.20 3.97 -2.17
C ALA A 78 -1.05 5.35 -1.51
N GLY A 79 -0.06 6.13 -1.94
CA GLY A 79 0.14 7.52 -1.53
C GLY A 79 -1.08 8.40 -1.80
N LEU A 80 -1.64 8.32 -2.99
CA LEU A 80 -2.85 9.08 -3.36
C LEU A 80 -4.05 8.68 -2.48
N THR A 81 -4.27 7.39 -2.23
CA THR A 81 -5.38 6.93 -1.35
C THR A 81 -5.26 7.51 0.05
N VAL A 82 -4.05 7.54 0.60
CA VAL A 82 -3.77 8.09 1.94
C VAL A 82 -3.88 9.62 1.95
N LEU A 83 -3.41 10.31 0.92
CA LEU A 83 -3.58 11.77 0.79
C LEU A 83 -5.05 12.18 0.67
N LEU A 84 -5.87 11.37 0.02
CA LEU A 84 -7.31 11.58 -0.13
C LEU A 84 -8.11 11.20 1.12
N THR A 85 -7.47 10.60 2.12
CA THR A 85 -8.12 10.32 3.42
C THR A 85 -8.47 11.65 4.10
N ASP A 86 -9.59 11.71 4.80
CA ASP A 86 -9.93 12.89 5.58
C ASP A 86 -9.05 12.98 6.85
N TRP A 87 -7.98 13.76 6.75
CA TRP A 87 -7.04 14.03 7.85
C TRP A 87 -7.63 14.92 8.94
N LYS A 88 -8.77 15.59 8.69
CA LYS A 88 -9.42 16.48 9.66
C LYS A 88 -10.43 15.76 10.52
N SER A 89 -10.92 14.60 10.09
CA SER A 89 -11.69 13.67 10.92
C SER A 89 -10.78 13.03 11.99
N SER A 90 -10.35 13.84 12.97
CA SER A 90 -9.59 13.41 14.15
C SER A 90 -10.45 12.64 15.16
N ASP A 91 -11.77 12.72 15.01
CA ASP A 91 -12.81 11.82 15.49
C ASP A 91 -14.08 12.09 14.65
#